data_AF-A0A6C0DDY5-F1
#
_entry.id   AF-A0A6C0DDY5-F1
#
_cell.length_a   1.000
_cell.length_b   1.000
_cell.length_c   1.000
_cell.angle_alpha   90.00
_cell.angle_beta   90.00
_cell.angle_gamma   90.00
#
_symmetry.space_group_name_H-M   'P 1'
#
loop_
_entity.id
_entity.type
_entity.pdbx_description
1 polymer ?
#
loop_
_entity_poly.entity_id
_entity_poly.type
_entity_poly.pdbx_seq_one_letter_code
_entity_poly.pdbx_strand_id
1 'polypeptide(L)'
;MFSHIRFLESQMQHITHIPTQFEYYSAIHLTKLHQIRFYAYKDIPENHKRDAGFPIYDKGVDLIDETFRHIVQVKYYGPKRKIVYGHLATFFGTPVLVGRKHLNLTLVRTNHSKLHSEIQQIIKRGDLTDVPLCPYAFLKTL
;
A
#
# COMPACT_ATOMS: atom_id res chain seq x y z
N MET A 1 10.72 -15.46 4.73
CA MET A 1 9.94 -14.40 5.42
C MET A 1 10.83 -13.50 6.27
N PHE A 2 11.59 -14.04 7.22
CA PHE A 2 12.46 -13.25 8.09
C PHE A 2 13.53 -12.41 7.37
N SER A 3 14.19 -12.98 6.35
CA SER A 3 15.15 -12.25 5.51
C SER A 3 14.52 -11.06 4.77
N HIS A 4 13.28 -11.21 4.31
CA HIS A 4 12.53 -10.16 3.63
C HIS A 4 12.18 -8.99 4.57
N ILE A 5 11.71 -9.30 5.78
CA ILE A 5 11.41 -8.27 6.79
C ILE A 5 12.67 -7.48 7.13
N ARG A 6 13.81 -8.15 7.35
CA ARG A 6 15.10 -7.48 7.61
C ARG A 6 15.54 -6.57 6.46
N PHE A 7 15.31 -6.99 5.21
CA PHE A 7 15.56 -6.15 4.05
C PHE A 7 14.72 -4.86 4.10
N LEU A 8 13.41 -4.97 4.33
CA LEU A 8 12.52 -3.80 4.44
C LEU A 8 12.91 -2.88 5.61
N GLU A 9 13.27 -3.45 6.76
CA GLU A 9 13.75 -2.71 7.94
C GLU A 9 15.04 -1.94 7.61
N SER A 10 15.99 -2.58 6.91
CA SER A 10 17.23 -1.92 6.47
C SER A 10 16.97 -0.77 5.50
N GLN A 11 16.05 -0.92 4.53
CA GLN A 11 15.68 0.18 3.64
C GLN A 11 15.12 1.38 4.41
N MET A 12 14.26 1.11 5.40
CA MET A 12 13.61 2.14 6.19
C MET A 12 14.59 3.02 6.99
N GLN A 13 15.71 2.46 7.45
CA GLN A 13 16.75 3.16 8.24
C GLN A 13 17.42 4.31 7.47
N HIS A 14 17.44 4.26 6.14
CA HIS A 14 18.13 5.24 5.31
C HIS A 14 17.21 6.31 4.71
N ILE A 15 15.89 6.21 4.92
CA ILE A 15 14.91 7.12 4.34
C ILE A 15 14.60 8.21 5.36
N THR A 16 14.69 9.48 4.98
CA THR A 16 14.31 10.62 5.85
C THR A 16 12.89 11.11 5.58
N HIS A 17 12.34 10.80 4.41
CA HIS A 17 10.99 11.19 4.01
C HIS A 17 9.94 10.29 4.65
N ILE A 18 9.22 10.81 5.65
CA ILE A 18 8.25 10.08 6.49
C ILE A 18 7.19 9.31 5.68
N PRO A 19 6.51 9.87 4.66
CA PRO A 19 5.53 9.12 3.88
C PRO A 19 6.12 7.87 3.24
N THR A 20 7.34 7.98 2.73
CA THR A 20 8.03 6.86 2.10
C THR A 20 8.45 5.81 3.14
N GLN A 21 8.94 6.22 4.31
CA GLN A 21 9.18 5.26 5.39
C GLN A 21 7.88 4.53 5.82
N PHE A 22 6.75 5.24 5.82
CA PHE A 22 5.44 4.65 6.16
C PHE A 22 5.00 3.58 5.14
N GLU A 23 5.42 3.67 3.87
CA GLU A 23 5.24 2.59 2.89
C GLU A 23 5.96 1.31 3.33
N TYR A 24 7.25 1.38 3.72
CA TYR A 24 8.00 0.21 4.20
C TYR A 24 7.42 -0.35 5.49
N TYR A 25 7.05 0.51 6.44
CA TYR A 25 6.36 0.08 7.66
C TYR A 25 5.06 -0.68 7.33
N SER A 26 4.29 -0.17 6.37
CA SER A 26 3.06 -0.81 5.89
C SER A 26 3.35 -2.16 5.21
N ALA A 27 4.42 -2.25 4.41
CA ALA A 27 4.85 -3.50 3.78
C ALA A 27 5.25 -4.57 4.82
N ILE A 28 5.99 -4.18 5.86
CA ILE A 28 6.34 -5.07 6.97
C ILE A 28 5.08 -5.55 7.69
N HIS A 29 4.15 -4.64 8.00
CA HIS A 29 2.90 -5.00 8.67
C HIS A 29 2.07 -5.99 7.84
N LEU A 30 1.83 -5.67 6.55
CA LEU A 30 1.06 -6.55 5.66
C LEU A 30 1.73 -7.89 5.44
N THR A 31 3.06 -7.90 5.35
CA THR A 31 3.83 -9.15 5.25
C THR A 31 3.58 -10.07 6.44
N LYS A 32 3.58 -9.50 7.65
CA LYS A 32 3.27 -10.25 8.88
C LYS A 32 1.79 -10.65 8.95
N LEU A 33 0.88 -9.78 8.54
CA LEU A 33 -0.56 -10.02 8.60
C LEU A 33 -1.01 -11.14 7.66
N HIS A 34 -0.54 -11.09 6.41
CA HIS A 34 -0.98 -12.01 5.35
C HIS A 34 -0.06 -13.22 5.14
N GLN A 35 1.12 -13.23 5.76
CA GLN A 35 2.14 -14.28 5.55
C GLN A 35 2.58 -14.40 4.08
N ILE A 36 2.56 -13.29 3.33
CA ILE A 36 3.02 -13.16 1.94
C ILE A 36 3.94 -11.95 1.87
N ARG A 37 5.01 -11.97 1.06
CA ARG A 37 5.93 -10.83 0.98
C ARG A 37 5.31 -9.67 0.23
N PHE A 38 5.28 -8.50 0.85
CA PHE A 38 4.96 -7.23 0.19
C PHE A 38 6.22 -6.43 -0.08
N TYR A 39 6.26 -5.77 -1.23
CA TYR A 39 7.35 -4.90 -1.68
C TYR A 39 6.83 -3.50 -1.96
N ALA A 40 7.66 -2.48 -1.71
CA ALA A 40 7.40 -1.15 -2.23
C ALA A 40 7.47 -1.18 -3.77
N TYR A 41 6.44 -0.68 -4.44
CA TYR A 41 6.30 -0.81 -5.88
C TYR A 41 7.47 -0.18 -6.65
N LYS A 42 7.98 0.95 -6.14
CA LYS A 42 9.13 1.65 -6.70
C LYS A 42 10.42 0.83 -6.70
N ASP A 43 10.58 -0.14 -5.79
CA ASP A 43 11.79 -0.96 -5.66
C ASP A 43 11.74 -2.22 -6.53
N ILE A 44 10.59 -2.52 -7.13
CA ILE A 44 10.45 -3.67 -8.02
C ILE A 44 11.16 -3.36 -9.34
N PRO A 45 12.07 -4.24 -9.80
CA PRO A 45 12.72 -4.11 -11.09
C PRO A 45 11.73 -3.96 -12.24
N GLU A 46 12.04 -3.10 -13.20
CA GLU A 46 11.13 -2.77 -14.31
C GLU A 46 10.74 -3.99 -15.15
N ASN A 47 11.68 -4.91 -15.36
CA ASN A 47 11.43 -6.17 -16.07
C ASN A 47 10.36 -7.01 -15.34
N HIS A 48 10.44 -7.13 -14.01
CA HIS A 48 9.45 -7.89 -13.24
C HIS A 48 8.05 -7.27 -13.33
N LYS A 49 7.94 -5.94 -13.31
CA LYS A 49 6.66 -5.24 -13.51
C LYS A 49 6.09 -5.54 -14.89
N ARG A 50 6.93 -5.44 -15.92
CA ARG A 50 6.54 -5.69 -17.32
C ARG A 50 6.06 -7.12 -17.51
N ASP A 51 6.81 -8.09 -16.98
CA ASP A 51 6.48 -9.51 -17.08
C ASP A 51 5.15 -9.84 -16.37
N ALA A 52 4.87 -9.15 -15.27
CA ALA A 52 3.59 -9.24 -14.57
C ALA A 52 2.44 -8.46 -15.25
N GLY A 53 2.70 -7.69 -16.32
CA GLY A 53 1.69 -6.87 -17.00
C GLY A 53 1.30 -5.60 -16.21
N PHE A 54 2.17 -5.12 -15.33
CA PHE A 54 1.98 -3.92 -14.53
C PHE A 54 2.74 -2.70 -15.11
N PRO A 55 2.26 -1.46 -14.94
CA PRO A 55 2.91 -0.28 -15.47
C PRO A 55 4.25 0.00 -14.80
N ILE A 56 5.31 0.31 -15.55
CA ILE A 56 6.63 0.58 -14.96
C ILE A 56 6.55 1.73 -13.93
N TYR A 57 5.84 2.79 -14.31
CA TYR A 57 5.50 3.92 -13.46
C TYR A 57 4.00 3.88 -13.15
N ASP A 58 3.65 3.62 -11.90
CA ASP A 58 2.28 3.68 -11.42
C ASP A 58 2.19 4.72 -10.29
N LYS A 59 1.14 5.55 -10.32
CA LYS A 59 0.85 6.57 -9.29
C LYS A 59 -0.23 6.12 -8.29
N GLY A 60 -0.83 4.96 -8.53
CA GLY A 60 -1.92 4.37 -7.78
C GLY A 60 -1.57 3.05 -7.11
N VAL A 61 -0.33 2.56 -7.17
CA VAL A 61 0.10 1.38 -6.40
C VAL A 61 1.37 1.73 -5.64
N ASP A 62 1.29 1.70 -4.32
CA ASP A 62 2.45 1.98 -3.46
C ASP A 62 3.14 0.67 -3.06
N LEU A 63 2.37 -0.39 -2.77
CA LEU A 63 2.91 -1.73 -2.47
C LEU A 63 2.20 -2.81 -3.29
N ILE A 64 2.89 -3.92 -3.48
CA ILE A 64 2.35 -5.11 -4.13
C ILE A 64 2.96 -6.37 -3.53
N ASP A 65 2.20 -7.46 -3.53
CA ASP A 65 2.68 -8.75 -3.07
C ASP A 65 3.57 -9.45 -4.11
N GLU A 66 4.32 -10.45 -3.66
CA GLU A 66 5.25 -11.22 -4.50
C GLU A 66 4.56 -11.97 -5.66
N THR A 67 3.24 -12.14 -5.60
CA THR A 67 2.45 -12.84 -6.63
C THR A 67 1.76 -11.89 -7.62
N PHE A 68 1.86 -10.58 -7.42
CA PHE A 68 1.17 -9.55 -8.22
C PHE A 68 -0.35 -9.73 -8.26
N ARG A 69 -0.94 -10.25 -7.17
CA ARG A 69 -2.39 -10.45 -7.02
C ARG A 69 -3.00 -9.52 -5.98
N HIS A 70 -2.17 -8.90 -5.15
CA HIS A 70 -2.61 -8.01 -4.09
C HIS A 70 -1.86 -6.68 -4.19
N ILE A 71 -2.61 -5.63 -4.53
CA ILE A 71 -2.09 -4.26 -4.61
C ILE A 71 -2.58 -3.42 -3.45
N VAL A 72 -1.74 -2.47 -3.07
CA VAL A 72 -1.95 -1.65 -1.88
C VAL A 72 -1.68 -0.18 -2.21
N GLN A 73 -2.61 0.68 -1.81
CA GLN A 73 -2.36 2.11 -1.70
C GLN A 73 -2.14 2.48 -0.24
N VAL A 74 -1.07 3.21 0.03
CA VAL A 74 -0.69 3.73 1.34
C VAL A 74 -0.98 5.24 1.39
N LYS A 75 -1.75 5.69 2.39
CA LYS A 75 -2.05 7.12 2.59
C LYS A 75 -1.59 7.60 3.96
N TYR A 76 -0.52 8.38 3.97
CA TYR A 76 -0.03 9.08 5.15
C TYR A 76 -0.65 10.47 5.27
N TYR A 77 -1.79 10.58 5.96
CA TYR A 77 -2.50 11.84 6.16
C TYR A 77 -2.66 12.21 7.64
N GLY A 78 -2.69 13.50 7.92
CA GLY A 78 -2.98 14.03 9.26
C GLY A 78 -4.48 13.97 9.63
N PRO A 79 -4.82 14.23 10.91
CA PRO A 79 -6.18 14.06 11.46
C PRO A 79 -7.26 14.96 10.83
N LYS A 80 -6.85 16.09 10.23
CA LYS A 80 -7.76 17.03 9.55
C LYS A 80 -8.04 16.67 8.10
N ARG A 81 -7.32 15.69 7.53
CA ARG A 81 -7.44 15.29 6.13
C ARG A 81 -8.37 14.08 6.02
N LYS A 82 -9.17 14.09 4.94
CA LYS A 82 -10.11 13.03 4.61
C LYS A 82 -9.66 12.35 3.32
N ILE A 83 -9.75 11.03 3.27
CA ILE A 83 -9.49 10.25 2.05
C ILE A 83 -10.80 10.17 1.26
N VAL A 84 -10.82 10.75 0.06
CA VAL A 84 -11.95 10.75 -0.88
C VAL A 84 -11.64 9.89 -2.09
N TYR A 85 -12.65 9.55 -2.90
CA TYR A 85 -12.48 8.75 -4.13
C TYR A 85 -11.42 9.29 -5.07
N GLY A 86 -11.36 10.61 -5.29
CA GLY A 86 -10.34 11.24 -6.13
C GLY A 86 -8.90 10.92 -5.72
N HIS A 87 -8.63 10.68 -4.42
CA HIS A 87 -7.29 10.30 -3.95
C HIS A 87 -6.90 8.84 -4.30
N LEU A 88 -7.89 8.02 -4.66
CA LEU A 88 -7.77 6.58 -4.93
C LEU A 88 -8.21 6.22 -6.36
N ALA A 89 -8.60 7.18 -7.18
CA ALA A 89 -9.17 6.92 -8.50
C ALA A 89 -8.25 6.08 -9.39
N THR A 90 -6.95 6.41 -9.44
CA THR A 90 -5.96 5.63 -10.19
C THR A 90 -5.83 4.21 -9.64
N PHE A 91 -5.77 4.06 -8.30
CA PHE A 91 -5.68 2.76 -7.63
C PHE A 91 -6.88 1.86 -7.94
N PHE A 92 -8.10 2.42 -7.90
CA PHE A 92 -9.31 1.69 -8.28
C PHE A 92 -9.37 1.37 -9.78
N GLY A 93 -8.67 2.15 -10.62
CA GLY A 93 -8.53 1.89 -12.05
C GLY A 93 -7.50 0.81 -12.39
N THR A 94 -6.54 0.51 -11.50
CA THR A 94 -5.45 -0.43 -11.77
C THR A 94 -5.91 -1.82 -12.23
N PRO A 95 -6.94 -2.46 -11.62
CA PRO A 95 -7.46 -3.74 -12.09
C PRO A 95 -7.87 -3.74 -13.57
N VAL A 96 -8.48 -2.65 -14.03
CA VAL A 96 -8.88 -2.47 -15.43
C VAL A 96 -7.64 -2.24 -16.30
N LEU A 97 -6.74 -1.37 -15.85
CA LEU A 97 -5.51 -1.01 -16.58
C LEU A 97 -4.62 -2.22 -16.87
N VAL A 98 -4.49 -3.13 -15.91
CA VAL A 98 -3.63 -4.33 -16.03
C VAL A 98 -4.39 -5.55 -16.53
N GLY A 99 -5.67 -5.41 -16.89
CA GLY A 99 -6.51 -6.51 -17.37
C GLY A 99 -6.77 -7.61 -16.34
N ARG A 100 -6.65 -7.31 -15.04
CA ARG A 100 -6.82 -8.27 -13.93
C ARG A 100 -8.04 -7.92 -13.10
N LYS A 101 -9.18 -8.55 -13.39
CA LYS A 101 -10.47 -8.29 -12.72
C LYS A 101 -10.51 -8.65 -11.22
N HIS A 102 -9.59 -9.50 -10.75
CA HIS A 102 -9.62 -10.07 -9.40
C HIS A 102 -8.36 -9.73 -8.59
N LEU A 103 -7.94 -8.47 -8.63
CA LEU A 103 -6.89 -8.00 -7.71
C LEU A 103 -7.48 -7.74 -6.33
N ASN A 104 -6.79 -8.22 -5.30
CA ASN A 104 -7.08 -7.82 -3.93
C ASN A 104 -6.62 -6.38 -3.75
N LEU A 105 -7.55 -5.51 -3.34
CA LEU A 105 -7.28 -4.09 -3.09
C LEU A 105 -7.23 -3.85 -1.58
N THR A 106 -6.12 -3.29 -1.11
CA THR A 106 -6.02 -2.80 0.27
C THR A 106 -5.65 -1.32 0.32
N LEU A 107 -6.37 -0.57 1.15
CA LEU A 107 -5.98 0.76 1.58
C LEU A 107 -5.32 0.65 2.95
N VAL A 108 -4.03 0.98 3.02
CA VAL A 108 -3.36 1.23 4.29
C VAL A 108 -3.37 2.72 4.56
N ARG A 109 -3.79 3.14 5.74
CA ARG A 109 -3.86 4.56 6.09
C ARG A 109 -3.47 4.80 7.53
N THR A 110 -3.12 6.05 7.85
CA THR A 110 -3.03 6.46 9.26
C THR A 110 -4.38 6.30 9.94
N ASN A 111 -4.40 5.73 11.13
CA ASN A 111 -5.62 5.49 11.93
C ASN A 111 -6.42 6.77 12.20
N HIS A 112 -5.75 7.92 12.31
CA HIS A 112 -6.38 9.22 12.52
C HIS A 112 -6.99 9.84 11.25
N SER A 113 -6.63 9.35 10.06
CA SER A 113 -7.23 9.84 8.82
C SER A 113 -8.70 9.44 8.72
N LYS A 114 -9.56 10.38 8.32
CA LYS A 114 -10.99 10.10 8.12
C LYS A 114 -11.24 9.58 6.71
N LEU A 115 -12.20 8.66 6.56
CA LEU A 115 -12.67 8.20 5.26
C LEU A 115 -13.92 8.98 4.83
N HIS A 116 -14.02 9.31 3.54
CA HIS A 116 -15.27 9.75 2.94
C HIS A 116 -16.32 8.62 2.95
N SER A 117 -17.60 8.98 3.01
CA SER A 117 -18.71 8.01 3.10
C SER A 117 -18.70 7.02 1.92
N GLU A 118 -18.39 7.51 0.73
CA GLU A 118 -18.22 6.69 -0.47
C GLU A 118 -17.14 5.60 -0.29
N ILE A 119 -15.96 5.95 0.23
CA ILE A 119 -14.90 4.95 0.50
C ILE A 119 -15.36 3.95 1.56
N GLN A 120 -16.06 4.41 2.60
CA GLN A 120 -16.64 3.53 3.62
C GLN A 120 -17.66 2.56 3.01
N GLN A 121 -18.46 2.98 2.04
CA GLN A 121 -19.39 2.10 1.33
C GLN A 121 -18.64 1.05 0.50
N ILE A 122 -17.59 1.43 -0.22
CA ILE A 122 -16.74 0.49 -0.99
C ILE A 122 -16.15 -0.58 -0.06
N ILE A 123 -15.64 -0.19 1.11
CA ILE A 123 -15.12 -1.13 2.12
C ILE A 123 -16.23 -2.05 2.63
N LYS A 124 -17.41 -1.52 2.95
CA LYS A 124 -18.55 -2.32 3.43
C LYS A 124 -19.03 -3.36 2.41
N ARG A 125 -18.89 -3.09 1.10
CA ARG A 125 -19.22 -4.05 0.04
C ARG A 125 -18.17 -5.16 -0.10
N GLY A 126 -16.98 -4.99 0.49
CA GLY A 126 -15.88 -5.94 0.38
C GLY A 126 -14.95 -5.69 -0.82
N ASP A 127 -15.17 -4.61 -1.58
CA ASP A 127 -14.36 -4.27 -2.76
C ASP A 127 -12.97 -3.71 -2.40
N LEU A 128 -12.81 -3.27 -1.14
CA LEU A 128 -11.57 -2.69 -0.62
C LEU A 128 -11.39 -3.11 0.84
N THR A 129 -10.22 -3.67 1.16
CA THR A 129 -9.82 -3.91 2.55
C THR A 129 -9.22 -2.64 3.15
N ASP A 130 -9.66 -2.23 4.34
CA ASP A 130 -9.11 -1.08 5.07
C ASP A 130 -8.21 -1.54 6.22
N VAL A 131 -6.97 -1.06 6.23
CA VAL A 131 -5.97 -1.35 7.27
C VAL A 131 -5.52 -0.03 7.92
N PRO A 132 -6.16 0.39 9.02
CA PRO A 132 -5.76 1.57 9.76
C PRO A 132 -4.54 1.28 10.64
N LEU A 133 -3.42 1.95 10.36
CA LEU A 133 -2.17 1.84 11.12
C LEU A 133 -1.87 3.10 11.93
N CYS A 134 -1.30 2.95 13.12
CA CYS A 134 -0.96 4.07 13.99
C CYS A 134 0.39 4.70 13.59
N PRO A 135 0.42 5.91 13.00
CA PRO A 135 1.68 6.56 12.66
C PRO A 135 2.51 6.88 13.91
N TYR A 136 1.92 7.08 15.09
CA TYR A 136 2.68 7.30 16.32
C TYR A 136 3.48 6.07 16.77
N ALA A 137 2.96 4.85 16.56
CA ALA A 137 3.72 3.63 16.86
C ALA A 137 4.94 3.51 15.92
N PHE A 138 4.76 3.89 14.66
CA PHE A 138 5.82 4.01 13.66
C PHE A 138 6.83 5.13 14.00
N LEU A 139 6.38 6.30 14.47
CA LEU A 139 7.25 7.41 14.86
C LEU A 139 8.07 7.14 16.13
N LYS A 140 7.64 6.21 17.00
CA LYS A 140 8.39 5.82 18.21
C LYS A 140 9.52 4.84 17.92
N THR A 141 9.53 4.22 16.75
CA THR A 141 10.55 3.25 16.31
C THR A 141 11.64 3.87 15.44
N LEU A 142 11.52 5.17 15.14
CA LEU A 142 12.55 6.00 14.51
C LEU A 142 13.35 6.72 15.59
#